data_AF-A0A843I6P6-F1
#
_entry.id   AF-A0A843I6P6-F1
#
_cell.length_a   1.000
_cell.length_b   1.000
_cell.length_c   1.000
_cell.angle_alpha   90.00
_cell.angle_beta   90.00
_cell.angle_gamma   90.00
#
_symmetry.space_group_name_H-M   'P 1'
#
loop_
_entity.id
_entity.type
_entity.pdbx_description
1 polymer ?
#
loop_
_entity_poly.entity_id
_entity_poly.type
_entity_poly.pdbx_seq_one_letter_code
_entity_poly.pdbx_strand_id
1 'polypeptide(L)'
;MAYTGLDWFATEDWNSDSIPDCVQFFSGYANTQFFKNYGVNGKTILGQAHTQTLIDYLNAYPPMLEKLDCKTVQEFVLLGDPSLQIGGYS
;
A
#
# COMPACT_ATOMS: atom_id res chain seq x y z
N MET A 1 -6.69 -6.07 -4.87
CA MET A 1 -6.49 -4.64 -5.19
C MET A 1 -5.47 -4.58 -6.31
N ALA A 2 -5.53 -3.53 -7.12
CA ALA A 2 -4.60 -3.32 -8.22
C ALA A 2 -4.50 -1.83 -8.51
N TYR A 3 -3.43 -1.42 -9.19
CA TYR A 3 -3.28 -0.08 -9.72
C TYR A 3 -4.13 0.05 -10.99
N THR A 4 -4.99 1.07 -11.05
CA THR A 4 -5.82 1.34 -12.23
C THR A 4 -5.07 2.15 -13.31
N GLY A 5 -3.79 2.45 -13.09
CA GLY A 5 -2.93 3.18 -14.02
C GLY A 5 -1.45 2.80 -13.89
N LEU A 6 -0.57 3.71 -14.30
CA LEU A 6 0.88 3.46 -14.31
C LEU A 6 1.47 3.43 -12.91
N ASP A 7 2.07 2.33 -12.53
CA ASP A 7 2.63 2.18 -11.21
C ASP A 7 3.93 2.98 -11.01
N TRP A 8 4.23 3.40 -9.77
CA TRP A 8 5.45 4.14 -9.42
C TRP A 8 6.27 3.42 -8.36
N PHE A 9 7.40 2.83 -8.77
CA PHE A 9 8.34 2.15 -7.88
C PHE A 9 9.68 2.86 -7.81
N ALA A 10 10.32 2.74 -6.65
CA ALA A 10 11.74 2.98 -6.52
C ALA A 10 12.51 1.72 -6.95
N THR A 11 13.77 1.91 -7.32
CA THR A 11 14.68 0.84 -7.71
C THR A 11 15.99 1.04 -6.97
N GLU A 12 16.81 -0.01 -6.90
CA GLU A 12 18.10 0.00 -6.21
C GLU A 12 17.95 0.05 -4.67
N ASP A 13 18.86 0.73 -3.99
CA ASP A 13 18.97 0.90 -2.53
C ASP A 13 19.59 2.29 -2.28
N TRP A 14 18.79 3.35 -2.43
CA TRP A 14 19.23 4.74 -2.35
C TRP A 14 19.61 5.15 -0.93
N ASN A 15 19.03 4.52 0.08
CA ASN A 15 19.34 4.81 1.49
C ASN A 15 20.46 3.91 2.06
N SER A 16 20.95 2.94 1.29
CA SER A 16 22.05 2.03 1.62
C SER A 16 21.79 1.20 2.90
N ASP A 17 20.54 0.81 3.12
CA ASP A 17 20.14 -0.01 4.28
C ASP A 17 20.07 -1.51 3.99
N SER A 18 20.54 -1.94 2.81
CA SER A 18 20.56 -3.33 2.34
C SER A 18 19.17 -3.94 2.13
N ILE A 19 18.13 -3.12 2.09
CA ILE A 19 16.79 -3.51 1.68
C ILE A 19 16.55 -2.89 0.29
N PRO A 20 15.93 -3.63 -0.65
CA PRO A 20 15.58 -3.04 -1.94
C PRO A 20 14.51 -1.95 -1.81
N ASP A 21 14.77 -0.78 -2.38
CA ASP A 21 13.85 0.35 -2.30
C ASP A 21 12.48 0.07 -2.95
N CYS A 22 12.42 -0.89 -3.88
CA CYS A 22 11.18 -1.32 -4.53
C CYS A 22 10.16 -1.95 -3.56
N VAL A 23 10.54 -2.25 -2.32
CA VAL A 23 9.60 -2.68 -1.25
C VAL A 23 9.43 -1.63 -0.14
N GLN A 24 10.32 -0.64 -0.07
CA GLN A 24 10.34 0.39 0.98
C GLN A 24 9.69 1.70 0.57
N PHE A 25 9.65 2.01 -0.74
CA PHE A 25 9.19 3.31 -1.22
C PHE A 25 8.04 3.20 -2.21
N PHE A 26 7.27 4.30 -2.28
CA PHE A 26 6.16 4.50 -3.23
C PHE A 26 5.21 3.29 -3.28
N SER A 27 4.81 2.82 -4.45
CA SER A 27 3.91 1.69 -4.58
C SER A 27 4.41 0.41 -3.92
N GLY A 28 5.73 0.23 -3.87
CA GLY A 28 6.38 -0.83 -3.09
C GLY A 28 5.99 -0.78 -1.62
N TYR A 29 6.08 0.41 -1.02
CA TYR A 29 5.66 0.65 0.35
C TYR A 29 4.19 0.31 0.56
N ALA A 30 3.29 0.77 -0.32
CA ALA A 30 1.85 0.48 -0.21
C ALA A 30 1.58 -1.04 -0.22
N ASN A 31 2.20 -1.77 -1.15
CA ASN A 31 2.07 -3.22 -1.24
C ASN A 31 2.56 -3.92 0.05
N THR A 32 3.73 -3.54 0.55
CA THR A 32 4.28 -4.09 1.80
C THR A 32 3.39 -3.77 3.01
N GLN A 33 2.87 -2.54 3.11
CA GLN A 33 1.97 -2.14 4.20
C GLN A 33 0.66 -2.93 4.18
N PHE A 34 0.11 -3.29 3.03
CA PHE A 34 -1.07 -4.14 2.98
C PHE A 34 -0.84 -5.50 3.65
N PHE A 35 0.25 -6.18 3.29
CA PHE A 35 0.59 -7.47 3.90
C PHE A 35 0.93 -7.35 5.38
N LYS A 36 1.60 -6.27 5.79
CA LYS A 36 1.84 -5.97 7.21
C LYS A 36 0.52 -5.73 7.96
N ASN A 37 -0.40 -4.97 7.38
CA ASN A 37 -1.70 -4.69 8.00
C ASN A 37 -2.52 -5.96 8.18
N TYR A 38 -2.51 -6.84 7.19
CA TYR A 38 -3.16 -8.15 7.28
C TYR A 38 -2.46 -9.10 8.28
N GLY A 39 -1.16 -9.35 8.09
CA GLY A 39 -0.43 -10.41 8.79
C GLY A 39 0.14 -10.05 10.16
N VAL A 40 0.39 -8.76 10.42
CA VAL A 40 1.00 -8.28 11.67
C VAL A 40 0.03 -7.45 12.49
N ASN A 41 -0.69 -6.51 11.85
CA ASN A 41 -1.60 -5.60 12.57
C ASN A 41 -3.03 -6.15 12.72
N GLY A 42 -3.29 -7.38 12.27
CA GLY A 42 -4.57 -8.07 12.49
C GLY A 42 -5.76 -7.49 11.73
N LYS A 43 -5.54 -6.74 10.65
CA LYS A 43 -6.62 -6.21 9.79
C LYS A 43 -7.11 -7.31 8.85
N THR A 44 -8.04 -8.14 9.34
CA THR A 44 -8.55 -9.30 8.59
C THR A 44 -9.69 -8.96 7.63
N ILE A 45 -10.34 -7.80 7.78
CA ILE A 45 -11.33 -7.32 6.82
C ILE A 45 -10.63 -6.61 5.67
N LEU A 46 -10.93 -7.02 4.42
CA LEU A 46 -10.23 -6.56 3.21
C LEU A 46 -10.22 -5.04 3.06
N GLY A 47 -11.37 -4.41 3.24
CA GLY A 47 -11.51 -2.95 3.19
C GLY A 47 -10.76 -2.25 4.33
N GLN A 48 -10.65 -2.86 5.51
CA GLN A 48 -9.88 -2.29 6.62
C GLN A 48 -8.37 -2.36 6.34
N ALA A 49 -7.86 -3.49 5.84
CA ALA A 49 -6.45 -3.62 5.47
C ALA A 49 -6.07 -2.66 4.34
N HIS A 50 -6.92 -2.54 3.30
CA HIS A 50 -6.74 -1.58 2.21
C HIS A 50 -6.77 -0.13 2.69
N THR A 51 -7.78 0.25 3.48
CA THR A 51 -7.91 1.63 3.99
C THR A 51 -6.74 2.00 4.91
N GLN A 52 -6.33 1.08 5.81
CA GLN A 52 -5.19 1.31 6.68
C GLN A 52 -3.90 1.50 5.87
N THR A 53 -3.73 0.74 4.79
CA THR A 53 -2.58 0.89 3.88
C THR A 53 -2.53 2.27 3.24
N LEU A 54 -3.67 2.81 2.79
CA LEU A 54 -3.74 4.17 2.24
C LEU A 54 -3.42 5.23 3.31
N ILE A 55 -3.90 5.05 4.54
CA ILE A 55 -3.56 5.93 5.67
C ILE A 55 -2.06 5.89 5.94
N ASP A 56 -1.47 4.71 6.01
CA ASP A 56 -0.04 4.53 6.26
C ASP A 56 0.80 5.19 5.15
N TYR A 57 0.39 5.01 3.88
CA TYR A 57 1.02 5.68 2.74
C TYR A 57 0.96 7.20 2.85
N LEU A 58 -0.23 7.76 3.10
CA LEU A 58 -0.43 9.21 3.20
C LEU A 58 0.36 9.85 4.35
N ASN A 59 0.59 9.10 5.43
CA ASN A 59 1.42 9.55 6.56
C ASN A 59 2.92 9.52 6.21
N ALA A 60 3.37 8.55 5.41
CA ALA A 60 4.77 8.44 4.99
C ALA A 60 5.11 9.40 3.84
N TYR A 61 4.18 9.59 2.90
CA TYR A 61 4.35 10.37 1.68
C TYR A 61 3.19 11.37 1.53
N PRO A 62 3.34 12.60 2.08
CA PRO A 62 2.29 13.60 2.02
C PRO A 62 1.99 14.00 0.55
N PRO A 63 0.75 13.78 0.07
CA PRO A 63 0.42 13.86 -1.37
C PRO A 63 0.50 15.28 -1.94
N MET A 64 0.56 16.31 -1.09
CA MET A 64 0.69 17.70 -1.52
C MET A 64 2.12 18.11 -1.87
N LEU A 65 3.11 17.28 -1.51
CA LEU A 65 4.52 17.54 -1.81
C LEU A 65 4.93 17.00 -3.18
N GLU A 66 4.28 15.92 -3.64
CA GLU A 66 4.56 15.25 -4.89
C GLU A 66 3.28 14.74 -5.54
N LYS A 67 3.08 15.09 -6.81
CA LYS A 67 1.84 14.81 -7.55
C LYS A 67 1.66 13.33 -7.85
N LEU A 68 2.75 12.61 -7.99
CA LEU A 68 2.70 11.18 -8.24
C LEU A 68 2.21 10.42 -6.99
N ASP A 69 2.41 10.93 -5.76
CA ASP A 69 1.82 10.34 -4.55
C ASP A 69 0.30 10.48 -4.52
N CYS A 70 -0.24 11.63 -4.96
CA CYS A 70 -1.68 11.78 -5.19
C CYS A 70 -2.21 10.68 -6.13
N LYS A 71 -1.49 10.45 -7.24
CA LYS A 71 -1.86 9.47 -8.26
C LYS A 71 -1.81 8.04 -7.71
N THR A 72 -0.76 7.67 -6.97
CA THR A 72 -0.64 6.35 -6.32
C THR A 72 -1.86 6.05 -5.44
N VAL A 73 -2.27 7.00 -4.60
CA VAL A 73 -3.44 6.85 -3.71
C VAL A 73 -4.74 6.72 -4.49
N GLN A 74 -4.90 7.48 -5.58
CA GLN A 74 -6.10 7.41 -6.43
C GLN A 74 -6.20 6.11 -7.23
N GLU A 75 -5.07 5.54 -7.63
CA GLU A 75 -5.02 4.36 -8.50
C GLU A 75 -4.99 3.04 -7.73
N PHE A 76 -4.57 3.02 -6.47
CA PHE A 76 -4.54 1.80 -5.64
C PHE A 76 -5.95 1.42 -5.18
N VAL A 77 -6.76 0.90 -6.11
CA VAL A 77 -8.19 0.67 -5.93
C VAL A 77 -8.48 -0.76 -5.46
N LEU A 78 -9.41 -0.87 -4.51
CA LEU A 78 -10.03 -2.13 -4.13
C LEU A 78 -11.28 -2.36 -4.98
N LEU A 79 -11.21 -3.35 -5.88
CA LEU A 79 -12.36 -3.84 -6.65
C LEU A 79 -12.87 -5.13 -6.03
N GLY A 80 -14.15 -5.17 -5.66
CA GLY A 80 -14.80 -6.31 -5.00
C GLY A 80 -15.53 -5.90 -3.72
N ASP A 81 -15.85 -6.87 -2.88
CA ASP A 81 -16.52 -6.64 -1.59
C ASP A 81 -15.49 -6.19 -0.52
N PRO A 82 -15.55 -4.93 -0.04
CA PRO A 82 -14.66 -4.45 1.01
C PRO A 82 -14.93 -5.07 2.38
N SER A 83 -16.10 -5.70 2.58
CA SER A 83 -16.46 -6.36 3.84
C SER A 83 -15.93 -7.79 3.97
N LEU A 84 -15.31 -8.32 2.90
CA LEU A 84 -14.79 -9.68 2.87
C LEU A 84 -13.74 -9.90 3.98
N GLN A 85 -13.92 -10.98 4.75
CA GLN A 85 -12.92 -11.45 5.69
C GLN A 85 -11.84 -12.28 4.98
N ILE A 86 -10.61 -11.76 4.95
CA ILE A 86 -9.43 -12.45 4.41
C ILE A 86 -9.08 -13.60 5.36
N GLY A 87 -8.93 -14.81 4.81
CA GLY A 87 -8.67 -16.04 5.59
C GLY A 87 -9.93 -16.84 5.92
N GLY A 88 -11.12 -16.34 5.58
CA GLY A 88 -12.39 -17.04 5.74
C GLY A 88 -13.05 -16.86 7.12
N TYR A 89 -14.22 -17.45 7.26
CA TYR A 89 -15.02 -17.47 8.49
C TYR A 89 -14.88 -18.84 9.15
N SER A 90 -14.84 -18.86 10.48
CA SER A 90 -14.83 -20.08 11.29
C SER A 90 -16.23 -20.50 11.71
#